data_AF-A0A524MVE6-F1
#
_entry.id   AF-A0A524MVE6-F1
#
_cell.length_a   1.000
_cell.length_b   1.000
_cell.length_c   1.000
_cell.angle_alpha   90.00
_cell.angle_beta   90.00
_cell.angle_gamma   90.00
#
_symmetry.space_group_name_H-M   'P 1'
#
loop_
_entity.id
_entity.type
_entity.pdbx_description
1 polymer ?
#
loop_
_entity_poly.entity_id
_entity_poly.type
_entity_poly.pdbx_seq_one_letter_code
_entity_poly.pdbx_strand_id
1 'polypeptide(L)'
;TRMNDGACDPQGRFWVGTLADDHRAGGGALYRMGRDGEVVLVLDGLTISNGLGWSIDGHTMYLVDSGPRVVYAFDFDGATGSISARRVLVTIPAELGAPDGMTVDAAGDLWVAIYGGGCVHRYSPGGELRQVVEVPARQSTSCALVGRLGLLYVTTATEGWTDEQRSDDPTAGLLYRLDVDAVGLPALPFRPEPHWWATVTHG
;
A
#
# COMPACT_ATOMS: atom_id res chain seq x y z
N THR A 1 -6.90 15.98 8.41
CA THR A 1 -6.54 14.63 7.93
C THR A 1 -7.06 14.48 6.53
N ARG A 2 -6.36 13.73 5.70
CA ARG A 2 -6.72 13.44 4.31
C ARG A 2 -6.62 11.94 4.05
N MET A 3 -7.32 11.48 3.02
CA MET A 3 -7.16 10.11 2.51
C MET A 3 -5.78 9.94 1.88
N ASN A 4 -5.27 8.72 1.92
CA ASN A 4 -3.97 8.34 1.38
C ASN A 4 -4.11 7.06 0.57
N ASP A 5 -3.33 6.02 0.84
CA ASP A 5 -3.38 4.79 0.08
C ASP A 5 -4.63 3.95 0.39
N GLY A 6 -5.05 3.16 -0.60
CA GLY A 6 -6.26 2.35 -0.51
C GLY A 6 -6.26 1.16 -1.46
N ALA A 7 -6.89 0.08 -1.04
CA ALA A 7 -7.01 -1.15 -1.81
C ALA A 7 -8.31 -1.89 -1.50
N CYS A 8 -8.74 -2.79 -2.38
CA CYS A 8 -9.89 -3.65 -2.09
C CYS A 8 -9.43 -4.99 -1.55
N ASP A 9 -10.17 -5.50 -0.57
CA ASP A 9 -9.92 -6.83 -0.03
C ASP A 9 -10.52 -7.93 -0.94
N PRO A 10 -10.22 -9.22 -0.67
CA PRO A 10 -10.74 -10.35 -1.47
C PRO A 10 -12.26 -10.47 -1.51
N GLN A 11 -12.98 -9.86 -0.57
CA GLN A 11 -14.44 -9.83 -0.53
C GLN A 11 -15.03 -8.63 -1.28
N GLY A 12 -14.17 -7.74 -1.80
CA GLY A 12 -14.56 -6.57 -2.59
C GLY A 12 -15.03 -5.40 -1.74
N ARG A 13 -14.58 -5.30 -0.48
CA ARG A 13 -14.72 -4.09 0.35
C ARG A 13 -13.56 -3.14 0.05
N PHE A 14 -13.79 -1.84 0.13
CA PHE A 14 -12.74 -0.85 -0.12
C PHE A 14 -12.11 -0.40 1.22
N TRP A 15 -10.80 -0.51 1.33
CA TRP A 15 -10.03 -0.10 2.50
C TRP A 15 -9.19 1.12 2.17
N VAL A 16 -9.18 2.11 3.03
CA VAL A 16 -8.49 3.37 2.77
C VAL A 16 -7.91 3.96 4.05
N GLY A 17 -6.63 4.32 3.96
CA GLY A 17 -5.87 4.95 5.00
C GLY A 17 -6.00 6.47 5.01
N THR A 18 -5.71 7.06 6.15
CA THR A 18 -5.59 8.51 6.34
C THR A 18 -4.29 8.87 7.04
N LEU A 19 -3.92 10.14 6.91
CA LEU A 19 -2.88 10.81 7.68
C LEU A 19 -3.33 12.22 8.08
N ALA A 20 -2.75 12.75 9.15
CA ALA A 20 -2.89 14.17 9.49
C ALA A 20 -1.97 15.01 8.59
N ASP A 21 -2.40 16.21 8.24
CA ASP A 21 -1.67 17.09 7.31
C ASP A 21 -0.32 17.57 7.88
N ASP A 22 -0.17 17.53 9.21
CA ASP A 22 1.08 17.79 9.93
C ASP A 22 1.92 16.53 10.19
N HIS A 23 1.50 15.38 9.65
CA HIS A 23 2.14 14.06 9.81
C HIS A 23 2.38 13.66 11.27
N ARG A 24 1.59 14.18 12.23
CA ARG A 24 1.76 13.86 13.65
C ARG A 24 1.53 12.37 13.94
N ALA A 25 2.33 11.82 14.85
CA ALA A 25 2.17 10.45 15.32
C ALA A 25 0.75 10.23 15.88
N GLY A 26 0.10 9.13 15.48
CA GLY A 26 -1.28 8.81 15.85
C GLY A 26 -2.35 9.66 15.16
N GLY A 27 -1.98 10.53 14.22
CA GLY A 27 -2.91 11.39 13.48
C GLY A 27 -3.63 10.71 12.31
N GLY A 28 -3.22 9.50 11.94
CA GLY A 28 -3.79 8.67 10.88
C GLY A 28 -4.66 7.53 11.41
N ALA A 29 -5.48 7.00 10.51
CA ALA A 29 -6.41 5.90 10.77
C ALA A 29 -6.70 5.12 9.48
N LEU A 30 -7.20 3.90 9.63
CA LEU A 30 -7.65 3.02 8.54
C LEU A 30 -9.16 2.83 8.62
N TYR A 31 -9.82 3.03 7.49
CA TYR A 31 -11.24 2.85 7.31
C TYR A 31 -11.53 1.73 6.31
N ARG A 32 -12.71 1.14 6.43
CA ARG A 32 -13.24 0.16 5.49
C ARG A 32 -14.66 0.54 5.10
N MET A 33 -14.89 0.66 3.81
CA MET A 33 -16.21 0.77 3.20
C MET A 33 -16.72 -0.62 2.82
N GLY A 34 -17.83 -1.02 3.44
CA GLY A 34 -18.59 -2.22 3.13
C GLY A 34 -19.17 -2.21 1.71
N ARG A 35 -19.66 -3.36 1.27
CA ARG A 35 -20.29 -3.50 -0.05
C ARG A 35 -21.64 -2.77 -0.12
N ASP A 36 -22.28 -2.59 1.02
CA ASP A 36 -23.47 -1.77 1.26
C ASP A 36 -23.18 -0.26 1.34
N GLY A 37 -21.91 0.15 1.33
CA GLY A 37 -21.47 1.53 1.45
C GLY A 37 -21.26 2.00 2.90
N GLU A 38 -21.46 1.14 3.91
CA GLU A 38 -21.18 1.51 5.30
C GLU A 38 -19.67 1.72 5.50
N VAL A 39 -19.28 2.86 6.07
CA VAL A 39 -17.87 3.17 6.38
C VAL A 39 -17.62 2.98 7.86
N VAL A 40 -16.67 2.10 8.19
CA VAL A 40 -16.29 1.77 9.56
C VAL A 40 -14.82 2.15 9.79
N LEU A 41 -14.53 2.76 10.94
CA LEU A 41 -13.18 2.92 11.46
C LEU A 41 -12.67 1.56 11.94
N VAL A 42 -11.60 1.05 11.33
CA VAL A 42 -11.07 -0.28 11.66
C VAL A 42 -9.86 -0.22 12.58
N LEU A 43 -8.99 0.79 12.38
CA LEU A 43 -7.79 0.96 13.18
C LEU A 43 -7.47 2.45 13.30
N ASP A 44 -7.15 2.90 14.51
CA ASP A 44 -6.66 4.25 14.79
C ASP A 44 -5.18 4.22 15.23
N GLY A 45 -4.65 5.39 15.56
CA GLY A 45 -3.28 5.51 16.08
C GLY A 45 -2.18 5.24 15.06
N LEU A 46 -2.49 5.28 13.76
CA LEU A 46 -1.50 5.26 12.68
C LEU A 46 -0.86 6.64 12.54
N THR A 47 0.30 6.73 11.90
CA THR A 47 0.92 8.03 11.58
C THR A 47 0.64 8.40 10.12
N ILE A 48 1.07 7.54 9.19
CA ILE A 48 0.85 7.68 7.75
C ILE A 48 0.44 6.31 7.21
N SER A 49 -0.87 6.09 7.09
CA SER A 49 -1.40 4.85 6.52
C SER A 49 -1.10 4.77 5.04
N ASN A 50 -0.40 3.72 4.61
CA ASN A 50 0.04 3.52 3.24
C ASN A 50 -0.27 2.09 2.79
N GLY A 51 0.60 1.47 1.97
CA GLY A 51 0.42 0.17 1.32
C GLY A 51 -0.45 -0.83 2.07
N LEU A 52 -1.37 -1.43 1.34
CA LEU A 52 -2.26 -2.49 1.84
C LEU A 52 -2.13 -3.73 0.96
N GLY A 53 -2.21 -4.91 1.57
CA GLY A 53 -2.20 -6.17 0.86
C GLY A 53 -2.83 -7.30 1.67
N TRP A 54 -3.16 -8.40 1.00
CA TRP A 54 -3.68 -9.60 1.66
C TRP A 54 -2.88 -10.82 1.22
N SER A 55 -2.70 -11.77 2.13
CA SER A 55 -2.10 -13.07 1.80
C SER A 55 -2.97 -13.84 0.81
N ILE A 56 -2.35 -14.76 0.08
CA ILE A 56 -3.01 -15.57 -0.96
C ILE A 56 -4.15 -16.42 -0.39
N ASP A 57 -3.97 -16.94 0.82
CA ASP A 57 -4.99 -17.70 1.54
C ASP A 57 -6.11 -16.82 2.13
N GLY A 58 -5.96 -15.50 2.09
CA GLY A 58 -6.95 -14.55 2.59
C GLY A 58 -7.07 -14.53 4.11
N HIS A 59 -6.06 -14.99 4.85
CA HIS A 59 -6.08 -15.02 6.33
C HIS A 59 -5.20 -13.95 6.99
N THR A 60 -4.37 -13.24 6.23
CA THR A 60 -3.53 -12.15 6.73
C THR A 60 -3.77 -10.89 5.92
N MET A 61 -3.92 -9.77 6.62
CA MET A 61 -3.83 -8.43 6.04
C MET A 61 -2.49 -7.81 6.39
N TYR A 62 -1.87 -7.14 5.42
CA TYR A 62 -0.65 -6.36 5.58
C TYR A 62 -0.97 -4.87 5.45
N LEU A 63 -0.29 -4.05 6.25
CA LEU A 63 -0.47 -2.59 6.25
C LEU A 63 0.86 -1.90 6.51
N VAL A 64 1.19 -0.90 5.70
CA VAL A 64 2.29 0.02 5.97
C VAL A 64 1.83 1.18 6.84
N ASP A 65 2.61 1.48 7.88
CA ASP A 65 2.63 2.80 8.51
C ASP A 65 4.03 3.43 8.29
N SER A 66 4.09 4.42 7.41
CA SER A 66 5.37 5.02 6.97
C SER A 66 6.06 5.80 8.09
N GLY A 67 5.30 6.39 9.02
CA GLY A 67 5.84 7.20 10.12
C GLY A 67 6.81 6.44 11.03
N PRO A 68 6.38 5.34 11.67
CA PRO A 68 7.26 4.46 12.45
C PRO A 68 8.13 3.55 11.58
N ARG A 69 7.95 3.58 10.24
CA ARG A 69 8.66 2.74 9.24
C ARG A 69 8.42 1.25 9.42
N VAL A 70 7.16 0.88 9.56
CA VAL A 70 6.77 -0.50 9.85
C VAL A 70 5.79 -1.04 8.81
N VAL A 71 6.00 -2.29 8.44
CA VAL A 71 4.97 -3.14 7.83
C VAL A 71 4.37 -3.99 8.93
N TYR A 72 3.07 -3.85 9.16
CA TYR A 72 2.30 -4.69 10.08
C TYR A 72 1.64 -5.85 9.34
N ALA A 73 1.43 -6.94 10.07
CA ALA A 73 0.52 -8.01 9.69
C ALA A 73 -0.59 -8.15 10.74
N PHE A 74 -1.76 -8.60 10.29
CA PHE A 74 -2.94 -8.83 11.10
C PHE A 74 -3.60 -10.12 10.67
N ASP A 75 -4.20 -10.84 11.62
CA ASP A 75 -5.13 -11.92 11.27
C ASP A 75 -6.38 -11.28 10.68
N PHE A 76 -6.82 -11.78 9.52
CA PHE A 76 -7.93 -11.23 8.75
C PHE A 76 -9.04 -12.27 8.62
N ASP A 77 -10.25 -11.90 9.05
CA ASP A 77 -11.45 -12.68 8.84
C ASP A 77 -12.17 -12.15 7.60
N GLY A 78 -12.12 -12.92 6.50
CA GLY A 78 -12.80 -12.54 5.26
C GLY A 78 -14.32 -12.39 5.42
N ALA A 79 -14.97 -13.19 6.27
CA ALA A 79 -16.43 -13.18 6.43
C ALA A 79 -16.92 -11.87 7.06
N THR A 80 -16.25 -11.42 8.11
CA THR A 80 -16.63 -10.19 8.85
C THR A 80 -15.87 -8.95 8.39
N GLY A 81 -14.68 -9.15 7.80
CA GLY A 81 -13.72 -8.11 7.43
C GLY A 81 -13.03 -7.49 8.63
N SER A 82 -13.01 -8.18 9.76
CA SER A 82 -12.32 -7.75 10.95
C SER A 82 -10.83 -8.13 10.88
N ILE A 83 -10.01 -7.30 11.52
CA ILE A 83 -8.59 -7.57 11.73
C ILE A 83 -8.29 -7.73 13.22
N SER A 84 -7.31 -8.57 13.55
CA SER A 84 -6.86 -8.78 14.93
C SER A 84 -5.37 -9.17 14.97
N ALA A 85 -4.84 -9.44 16.18
CA ALA A 85 -3.47 -9.95 16.38
C ALA A 85 -2.38 -9.14 15.63
N ARG A 86 -2.44 -7.80 15.74
CA ARG A 86 -1.45 -6.88 15.16
C ARG A 86 -0.04 -7.28 15.57
N ARG A 87 0.83 -7.44 14.58
CA ARG A 87 2.25 -7.74 14.78
C ARG A 87 3.11 -6.94 13.82
N VAL A 88 4.29 -6.53 14.28
CA VAL A 88 5.32 -5.98 13.41
C VAL A 88 5.86 -7.12 12.54
N LEU A 89 5.71 -7.00 11.22
CA LEU A 89 6.28 -7.95 10.27
C LEU A 89 7.69 -7.53 9.88
N VAL A 90 7.86 -6.26 9.53
CA VAL A 90 9.14 -5.67 9.12
C VAL A 90 9.27 -4.26 9.72
N THR A 91 10.47 -3.90 10.16
CA THR A 91 10.84 -2.51 10.48
C THR A 91 11.96 -2.08 9.54
N ILE A 92 11.79 -0.94 8.86
CA ILE A 92 12.79 -0.38 7.94
C ILE A 92 13.71 0.56 8.72
N PRO A 93 15.03 0.33 8.71
CA PRO A 93 16.01 1.27 9.26
C PRO A 93 15.85 2.67 8.64
N ALA A 94 15.98 3.71 9.44
CA ALA A 94 15.68 5.08 9.02
C ALA A 94 16.59 5.55 7.86
N GLU A 95 17.84 5.07 7.84
CA GLU A 95 18.83 5.33 6.80
C GLU A 95 18.46 4.75 5.43
N LEU A 96 17.56 3.77 5.37
CA LEU A 96 17.09 3.18 4.11
C LEU A 96 15.86 3.90 3.55
N GLY A 97 15.22 4.78 4.32
CA GLY A 97 13.98 5.47 3.94
C GLY A 97 12.76 4.96 4.71
N ALA A 98 11.57 5.11 4.12
CA ALA A 98 10.31 4.70 4.72
C ALA A 98 9.52 3.77 3.77
N PRO A 99 8.89 2.70 4.28
CA PRO A 99 7.97 1.90 3.48
C PRO A 99 6.76 2.76 3.08
N ASP A 100 6.28 2.59 1.85
CA ASP A 100 5.17 3.38 1.27
C ASP A 100 4.09 2.44 0.71
N GLY A 101 3.71 2.54 -0.58
CA GLY A 101 2.80 1.62 -1.23
C GLY A 101 3.35 0.20 -1.37
N MET A 102 2.45 -0.81 -1.41
CA MET A 102 2.83 -2.22 -1.58
C MET A 102 1.93 -2.99 -2.54
N THR A 103 2.40 -4.15 -3.00
CA THR A 103 1.59 -5.19 -3.65
C THR A 103 2.03 -6.59 -3.20
N VAL A 104 1.19 -7.61 -3.42
CA VAL A 104 1.49 -9.01 -3.10
C VAL A 104 1.52 -9.82 -4.39
N ASP A 105 2.60 -10.58 -4.60
CA ASP A 105 2.75 -11.43 -5.79
C ASP A 105 2.05 -12.79 -5.62
N ALA A 106 1.98 -13.57 -6.70
CA ALA A 106 1.33 -14.87 -6.73
C ALA A 106 2.03 -15.95 -5.86
N ALA A 107 3.26 -15.70 -5.40
CA ALA A 107 3.95 -16.55 -4.42
C ALA A 107 3.68 -16.11 -2.97
N GLY A 108 2.97 -15.00 -2.78
CA GLY A 108 2.65 -14.41 -1.48
C GLY A 108 3.70 -13.44 -0.96
N ASP A 109 4.73 -13.11 -1.74
CA ASP A 109 5.76 -12.15 -1.32
C ASP A 109 5.22 -10.72 -1.43
N LEU A 110 5.60 -9.88 -0.46
CA LEU A 110 5.23 -8.48 -0.40
C LEU A 110 6.28 -7.65 -1.13
N TRP A 111 5.85 -6.83 -2.07
CA TRP A 111 6.68 -5.85 -2.78
C TRP A 111 6.36 -4.47 -2.21
N VAL A 112 7.31 -3.84 -1.54
CA VAL A 112 7.11 -2.59 -0.78
C VAL A 112 8.03 -1.51 -1.35
N ALA A 113 7.45 -0.43 -1.85
CA ALA A 113 8.22 0.74 -2.27
C ALA A 113 8.86 1.43 -1.06
N ILE A 114 10.10 1.87 -1.19
CA ILE A 114 10.84 2.55 -0.13
C ILE A 114 11.05 4.02 -0.51
N TYR A 115 10.22 4.87 0.09
CA TYR A 115 10.28 6.32 -0.09
C TYR A 115 11.58 6.88 0.49
N GLY A 116 12.35 7.59 -0.35
CA GLY A 116 13.66 8.12 -0.02
C GLY A 116 14.81 7.12 -0.18
N GLY A 117 14.49 5.84 -0.43
CA GLY A 117 15.45 4.74 -0.61
C GLY A 117 15.77 4.40 -2.05
N GLY A 118 14.98 4.86 -3.03
CA GLY A 118 15.22 4.60 -4.44
C GLY A 118 15.08 3.13 -4.84
N CYS A 119 14.21 2.38 -4.15
CA CYS A 119 14.08 0.95 -4.39
C CYS A 119 12.70 0.40 -4.02
N VAL A 120 12.47 -0.84 -4.43
CA VAL A 120 11.37 -1.70 -3.95
C VAL A 120 11.98 -2.92 -3.27
N HIS A 121 11.55 -3.20 -2.04
CA HIS A 121 11.95 -4.39 -1.31
C HIS A 121 10.92 -5.51 -1.49
N ARG A 122 11.40 -6.72 -1.75
CA ARG A 122 10.58 -7.94 -1.78
C ARG A 122 10.78 -8.71 -0.48
N TYR A 123 9.73 -8.84 0.32
CA TYR A 123 9.72 -9.59 1.56
C TYR A 123 8.92 -10.88 1.43
N SER A 124 9.36 -11.94 2.11
CA SER A 124 8.52 -13.11 2.33
C SER A 124 7.29 -12.78 3.17
N PRO A 125 6.24 -13.63 3.18
CA PRO A 125 5.12 -13.52 4.13
C PRO A 125 5.56 -13.48 5.61
N GLY A 126 6.76 -14.00 5.92
CA GLY A 126 7.36 -13.99 7.25
C GLY A 126 8.22 -12.77 7.57
N GLY A 127 8.37 -11.82 6.63
CA GLY A 127 9.13 -10.57 6.83
C GLY A 127 10.62 -10.66 6.47
N GLU A 128 11.09 -11.80 5.96
CA GLU A 128 12.47 -11.93 5.46
C GLU A 128 12.66 -11.16 4.14
N LEU A 129 13.69 -10.32 4.06
CA LEU A 129 14.04 -9.62 2.81
C LEU A 129 14.64 -10.61 1.81
N ARG A 130 13.98 -10.78 0.66
CA ARG A 130 14.40 -11.70 -0.41
C ARG A 130 15.13 -11.01 -1.55
N GLN A 131 14.73 -9.78 -1.88
CA GLN A 131 15.28 -9.04 -3.01
C GLN A 131 15.13 -7.53 -2.79
N VAL A 132 16.08 -6.77 -3.32
CA VAL A 132 15.98 -5.32 -3.51
C VAL A 132 16.00 -5.05 -5.01
N VAL A 133 15.03 -4.29 -5.50
CA VAL A 133 14.96 -3.82 -6.88
C VAL A 133 15.22 -2.33 -6.89
N GLU A 134 16.36 -1.93 -7.45
CA GLU A 134 16.78 -0.54 -7.57
C GLU A 134 15.88 0.22 -8.58
N VAL A 135 15.55 1.45 -8.22
CA VAL A 135 14.73 2.39 -9.01
C VAL A 135 15.56 3.66 -9.20
N PRO A 136 15.73 4.18 -10.42
CA PRO A 136 16.58 5.35 -10.66
C PRO A 136 16.20 6.62 -9.87
N ALA A 137 14.95 6.73 -9.41
CA ALA A 137 14.46 7.86 -8.63
C ALA A 137 14.34 7.54 -7.14
N ARG A 138 14.83 8.46 -6.32
CA ARG A 138 14.98 8.29 -4.86
C ARG A 138 13.66 8.15 -4.09
N GLN A 139 12.60 8.86 -4.49
CA GLN A 139 11.31 8.85 -3.79
C GLN A 139 10.33 7.85 -4.43
N SER A 140 10.59 6.55 -4.31
CA SER A 140 9.65 5.50 -4.75
C SER A 140 8.41 5.47 -3.85
N THR A 141 7.21 5.65 -4.43
CA THR A 141 5.96 5.84 -3.66
C THR A 141 5.06 4.61 -3.63
N SER A 142 4.95 3.86 -4.73
CA SER A 142 4.12 2.65 -4.77
C SER A 142 4.57 1.74 -5.89
N CYS A 143 4.10 0.50 -5.89
CA CYS A 143 4.41 -0.45 -6.94
C CYS A 143 3.24 -1.40 -7.25
N ALA A 144 3.21 -1.88 -8.50
CA ALA A 144 2.23 -2.85 -8.98
C ALA A 144 2.86 -3.84 -9.95
N LEU A 145 2.58 -5.13 -9.75
CA LEU A 145 3.00 -6.19 -10.66
C LEU A 145 1.93 -6.42 -11.74
N VAL A 146 2.33 -6.37 -13.01
CA VAL A 146 1.42 -6.61 -14.14
C VAL A 146 1.33 -8.10 -14.43
N GLY A 147 0.41 -8.76 -13.71
CA GLY A 147 -0.03 -10.12 -13.99
C GLY A 147 1.10 -11.09 -14.30
N ARG A 148 0.93 -11.91 -15.35
CA ARG A 148 1.89 -12.95 -15.75
C ARG A 148 3.08 -12.44 -16.58
N LEU A 149 3.28 -11.12 -16.69
CA LEU A 149 4.27 -10.55 -17.60
C LEU A 149 5.64 -10.32 -16.97
N GLY A 150 5.81 -10.54 -15.66
CA GLY A 150 7.11 -10.29 -15.01
C GLY A 150 7.49 -8.80 -14.97
N LEU A 151 6.50 -7.91 -14.95
CA LEU A 151 6.73 -6.46 -15.00
C LEU A 151 6.29 -5.81 -13.69
N LEU A 152 7.20 -5.09 -13.06
CA LEU A 152 6.94 -4.22 -11.91
C LEU A 152 6.87 -2.77 -12.39
N TYR A 153 5.74 -2.11 -12.13
CA TYR A 153 5.60 -0.67 -12.29
C TYR A 153 5.84 0.01 -10.95
N VAL A 154 6.58 1.11 -10.94
CA VAL A 154 6.90 1.88 -9.73
C VAL A 154 6.63 3.35 -9.97
N THR A 155 5.72 3.92 -9.17
CA THR A 155 5.50 5.38 -9.15
C THR A 155 6.51 6.04 -8.24
N THR A 156 6.89 7.28 -8.56
CA THR A 156 7.87 8.04 -7.78
C THR A 156 7.40 9.48 -7.61
N ALA A 157 8.03 10.24 -6.71
CA ALA A 157 7.63 11.60 -6.38
C ALA A 157 8.80 12.60 -6.46
N THR A 158 8.42 13.87 -6.36
CA THR A 158 9.30 15.03 -6.13
C THR A 158 8.71 15.93 -5.03
N GLU A 159 7.94 15.33 -4.13
CA GLU A 159 7.30 16.05 -3.01
C GLU A 159 8.39 16.54 -2.05
N GLY A 160 8.27 17.80 -1.61
CA GLY A 160 9.24 18.44 -0.73
C GLY A 160 10.55 18.85 -1.41
N TRP A 161 10.70 18.59 -2.72
CA TRP A 161 11.91 18.98 -3.46
C TRP A 161 11.83 20.41 -3.98
N THR A 162 12.97 21.09 -4.01
CA THR A 162 13.15 22.40 -4.66
C THR A 162 13.25 22.23 -6.19
N ASP A 163 13.10 23.33 -6.92
CA ASP A 163 13.26 23.31 -8.39
C ASP A 163 14.69 22.97 -8.81
N GLU A 164 15.69 23.35 -8.02
CA GLU A 164 17.10 22.96 -8.22
C GLU A 164 17.27 21.44 -8.08
N GLN A 165 16.74 20.83 -7.02
CA GLN A 165 16.79 19.37 -6.84
C GLN A 165 16.10 18.61 -7.98
N ARG A 166 14.97 19.12 -8.47
CA ARG A 166 14.28 18.53 -9.63
C ARG A 166 15.06 18.69 -10.93
N SER A 167 15.75 19.82 -11.09
CA SER A 167 16.60 20.06 -12.26
C SER A 167 17.85 19.17 -12.25
N ASP A 168 18.40 18.91 -11.07
CA ASP A 168 19.63 18.11 -10.89
C ASP A 168 19.38 16.60 -11.02
N ASP A 169 18.17 16.15 -10.71
CA ASP A 169 17.74 14.76 -10.90
C ASP A 169 16.50 14.68 -11.82
N PRO A 170 16.71 14.64 -13.16
CA PRO A 170 15.63 14.54 -14.13
C PRO A 170 14.91 13.19 -14.10
N THR A 171 15.37 12.24 -13.29
CA THR A 171 14.75 10.92 -13.15
C THR A 171 13.64 10.94 -12.09
N ALA A 172 13.63 11.92 -11.19
CA ALA A 172 12.66 12.00 -10.11
C ALA A 172 11.23 12.31 -10.59
N GLY A 173 10.22 11.73 -9.93
CA GLY A 173 8.80 11.94 -10.25
C GLY A 173 8.29 11.18 -11.49
N LEU A 174 9.13 10.38 -12.14
CA LEU A 174 8.74 9.56 -13.28
C LEU A 174 8.06 8.24 -12.87
N LEU A 175 7.42 7.59 -13.83
CA LEU A 175 6.94 6.22 -13.73
C LEU A 175 8.00 5.27 -14.30
N TYR A 176 8.34 4.23 -13.54
CA TYR A 176 9.28 3.20 -13.98
C TYR A 176 8.56 1.90 -14.28
N ARG A 177 9.12 1.15 -15.24
CA ARG A 177 8.77 -0.23 -15.55
C ARG A 177 10.05 -1.06 -15.52
N LEU A 178 10.05 -2.11 -14.72
CA LEU A 178 11.21 -2.96 -14.46
C LEU A 178 10.83 -4.42 -14.70
N ASP A 179 11.74 -5.17 -15.31
CA ASP A 179 11.59 -6.62 -15.46
C ASP A 179 11.97 -7.31 -14.15
N VAL A 180 11.12 -8.23 -13.68
CA VAL A 180 11.31 -8.99 -12.44
C VAL A 180 10.85 -10.44 -12.60
N ASP A 181 11.44 -11.35 -11.83
CA ASP A 181 11.02 -12.74 -11.77
C ASP A 181 9.90 -12.94 -10.74
N ALA A 182 8.74 -12.35 -11.02
CA ALA A 182 7.54 -12.48 -10.21
C ALA A 182 6.26 -12.30 -11.02
N VAL A 183 5.22 -13.00 -10.60
CA VAL A 183 3.90 -12.92 -11.22
C VAL A 183 2.98 -12.12 -10.31
N GLY A 184 2.43 -11.03 -10.82
CA GLY A 184 1.40 -10.26 -10.14
C GLY A 184 0.04 -10.94 -10.16
N LEU A 185 -0.84 -10.48 -9.29
CA LEU A 185 -2.26 -10.82 -9.29
C LEU A 185 -3.09 -9.67 -9.87
N PRO A 186 -4.23 -9.95 -10.50
CA PRO A 186 -5.16 -8.90 -10.90
C PRO A 186 -5.58 -8.07 -9.68
N ALA A 187 -5.67 -6.75 -9.84
CA ALA A 187 -6.22 -5.88 -8.82
C ALA A 187 -7.66 -6.29 -8.48
N LEU A 188 -7.96 -6.36 -7.20
CA LEU A 188 -9.30 -6.68 -6.72
C LEU A 188 -10.19 -5.44 -6.85
N PRO A 189 -11.38 -5.53 -7.47
CA PRO A 189 -12.28 -4.41 -7.58
C PRO A 189 -13.14 -4.26 -6.31
N PHE A 190 -13.59 -3.04 -6.04
CA PHE A 190 -14.71 -2.81 -5.13
C PHE A 190 -15.97 -3.46 -5.74
N ARG A 191 -16.68 -4.27 -4.96
CA ARG A 191 -17.86 -5.04 -5.41
C ARG A 191 -19.08 -4.64 -4.60
N PRO A 192 -19.65 -3.47 -4.87
CA PRO A 192 -20.80 -3.03 -4.10
C PRO A 192 -22.02 -3.92 -4.30
N GLU A 193 -22.94 -3.88 -3.34
CA GLU A 193 -24.27 -4.46 -3.50
C GLU A 193 -25.10 -3.63 -4.47
N PRO A 194 -25.99 -4.23 -5.28
CA PRO A 194 -26.67 -3.53 -6.39
C PRO A 194 -27.42 -2.24 -6.02
N HIS A 195 -27.79 -2.07 -4.76
CA HIS A 195 -28.65 -0.98 -4.26
C HIS A 195 -27.88 0.06 -3.41
N TRP A 196 -26.54 -0.01 -3.35
CA TRP A 196 -25.73 0.92 -2.55
C TRP A 196 -25.74 2.37 -3.07
N TRP A 197 -26.14 2.58 -4.34
CA TRP A 197 -26.35 3.91 -4.93
C TRP A 197 -27.83 4.08 -5.26
N ALA A 198 -28.42 5.21 -4.85
CA ALA A 198 -29.74 5.60 -5.30
C ALA A 198 -29.65 6.08 -6.76
N THR A 199 -30.37 5.43 -7.67
CA THR A 199 -30.62 5.98 -9.02
C THR A 199 -31.40 7.27 -8.87
N VAL A 200 -30.76 8.42 -9.09
CA VAL A 200 -31.48 9.68 -9.26
C VAL A 200 -32.04 9.69 -10.68
N THR A 201 -33.30 9.32 -10.84
CA THR A 201 -34.03 9.56 -12.10
C THR A 201 -34.44 11.02 -12.13
N HIS A 202 -33.86 11.80 -13.05
CA HIS A 202 -34.41 13.09 -13.41
C HIS A 202 -35.69 12.85 -14.23
N GLY A 203 -36.82 13.33 -13.71
CA GLY A 203 -38.11 13.34 -14.41
C GLY A 203 -38.18 14.37 -15.53
#